data_AF-A0A067LYM7-F1
#
_entry.id   AF-A0A067LYM7-F1
#
_cell.length_a   1.000
_cell.length_b   1.000
_cell.length_c   1.000
_cell.angle_alpha   90.00
_cell.angle_beta   90.00
_cell.angle_gamma   90.00
#
_symmetry.space_group_name_H-M   'P 1'
#
loop_
_entity.id
_entity.type
_entity.pdbx_description
1 polymer ?
#
loop_
_entity_poly.entity_id
_entity_poly.type
_entity_poly.pdbx_seq_one_letter_code
_entity_poly.pdbx_strand_id
1 'polypeptide(L)' 'NRLKQKLTVVEEKIIVEYTLTSANWGFPPTHLDIRTQANTILESRQGPEYKPVSEKW' A
#
# COMPACT_ATOMS: atom_id res chain seq x y z
N ASN A 1 -1.19 1.98 18.88
CA ASN A 1 -1.02 2.05 17.40
C ASN A 1 -1.35 0.76 16.63
N ARG A 2 -1.52 -0.41 17.26
CA ARG A 2 -1.80 -1.69 16.60
C ARG A 2 -3.17 -1.79 15.86
N LEU A 3 -4.12 -0.89 16.17
CA LEU A 3 -5.47 -0.84 15.55
C LEU A 3 -5.53 -0.02 14.25
N LYS A 4 -4.46 0.66 13.85
CA LYS A 4 -4.41 1.47 12.61
C LYS A 4 -3.73 0.76 11.45
N GLN A 5 -3.00 -0.32 11.72
CA GLN A 5 -2.24 -1.04 10.70
C GLN A 5 -3.18 -1.97 9.93
N LYS A 6 -3.68 -1.48 8.78
CA LYS A 6 -4.58 -2.22 7.89
C LYS A 6 -3.85 -3.30 7.08
N LEU A 7 -2.60 -3.01 6.71
CA LEU A 7 -1.70 -3.93 6.04
C LEU A 7 -0.86 -4.69 7.07
N THR A 8 -0.50 -5.92 6.72
CA THR A 8 0.51 -6.68 7.45
C THR A 8 1.91 -6.14 7.15
N VAL A 9 2.87 -6.44 8.02
CA VAL A 9 4.28 -6.03 7.82
C VAL A 9 4.83 -6.52 6.48
N VAL A 10 4.39 -7.69 6.00
CA VAL A 10 4.82 -8.25 4.71
C VAL A 10 4.27 -7.42 3.55
N GLU A 11 2.99 -7.03 3.62
CA GLU A 11 2.35 -6.21 2.59
C GLU A 11 2.95 -4.80 2.55
N GLU A 12 3.27 -4.21 3.70
CA GLU A 12 3.96 -2.92 3.77
C GLU A 12 5.36 -3.00 3.14
N LYS A 13 6.10 -4.10 3.35
CA LYS A 13 7.41 -4.31 2.71
C LYS A 13 7.33 -4.35 1.19
N ILE A 14 6.30 -5.00 0.63
CA ILE A 14 6.09 -5.04 -0.83
C ILE A 14 5.92 -3.63 -1.38
N ILE A 15 5.12 -2.79 -0.71
CA ILE A 15 4.90 -1.39 -1.11
C ILE A 15 6.21 -0.59 -1.01
N VAL A 16 6.96 -0.75 0.07
CA VAL A 16 8.25 -0.07 0.27
C VAL A 16 9.25 -0.46 -0.80
N GLU A 17 9.39 -1.75 -1.11
CA GLU A 17 10.30 -2.24 -2.16
C GLU A 17 9.89 -1.68 -3.54
N TYR A 18 8.59 -1.66 -3.84
CA TYR A 18 8.06 -1.04 -5.05
C TYR A 18 8.40 0.46 -5.12
N THR A 19 8.18 1.22 -4.03
CA THR A 19 8.47 2.66 -3.97
C THR A 19 9.95 2.94 -4.16
N LEU A 20 10.83 2.21 -3.45
CA LEU A 20 12.27 2.37 -3.55
C LEU A 20 12.79 2.01 -4.95
N THR A 21 12.32 0.91 -5.52
CA THR A 21 12.73 0.46 -6.86
C THR A 21 12.31 1.47 -7.93
N SER A 22 11.06 1.94 -7.87
CA SER A 22 10.53 2.91 -8.83
C SER A 22 11.25 4.26 -8.71
N ALA A 23 11.54 4.71 -7.48
CA ALA A 23 12.33 5.91 -7.23
C ALA A 23 13.77 5.79 -7.76
N ASN A 24 14.42 4.63 -7.57
CA ASN A 24 15.76 4.37 -8.12
C ASN A 24 15.80 4.41 -9.65
N TRP A 25 14.69 4.10 -10.32
CA TRP A 25 14.56 4.19 -11.77
C TRP A 25 14.16 5.59 -12.26
N GLY A 26 14.04 6.57 -11.36
CA GLY A 26 13.68 7.95 -11.71
C GLY A 26 12.17 8.20 -11.77
N PHE A 27 11.35 7.25 -11.32
CA PHE A 27 9.88 7.35 -11.30
C PHE A 27 9.34 7.13 -9.89
N PRO A 28 9.58 8.04 -8.94
CA PRO A 28 9.06 7.91 -7.59
C PRO A 28 7.51 7.92 -7.61
N PRO A 29 6.85 6.90 -7.04
CA PRO A 29 5.40 6.85 -7.00
C PRO A 29 4.84 7.98 -6.12
N THR A 30 3.68 8.51 -6.49
CA THR A 30 2.98 9.51 -5.68
C THR A 30 2.31 8.85 -4.47
N HIS A 31 1.89 9.65 -3.50
CA HIS A 31 1.05 9.17 -2.40
C HIS A 31 -0.24 8.48 -2.90
N LEU A 32 -0.80 8.95 -4.02
CA LEU A 32 -1.97 8.32 -4.63
C LEU A 32 -1.64 6.92 -5.18
N ASP A 33 -0.49 6.74 -5.81
CA ASP A 33 -0.05 5.46 -6.35
C ASP A 33 0.20 4.45 -5.23
N ILE A 34 0.90 4.89 -4.17
CA ILE A 34 1.17 4.09 -2.96
C ILE A 34 -0.16 3.66 -2.31
N ARG A 35 -1.12 4.58 -2.19
CA ARG A 35 -2.45 4.31 -1.65
C ARG A 35 -3.24 3.33 -2.51
N THR A 36 -3.15 3.47 -3.83
CA THR A 36 -3.81 2.57 -4.78
C THR A 36 -3.23 1.17 -4.66
N GLN A 37 -1.90 1.04 -4.62
CA GLN A 37 -1.23 -0.25 -4.43
C GLN A 37 -1.62 -0.91 -3.09
N ALA A 38 -1.69 -0.12 -2.01
CA ALA A 38 -2.18 -0.58 -0.71
C ALA A 38 -3.60 -1.16 -0.80
N ASN A 39 -4.51 -0.46 -1.49
CA ASN A 39 -5.89 -0.92 -1.67
C ASN A 39 -5.98 -2.18 -2.52
N THR A 40 -5.20 -2.28 -3.60
CA THR A 40 -5.15 -3.48 -4.45
C THR A 40 -4.68 -4.71 -3.65
N ILE A 41 -3.69 -4.56 -2.78
CA ILE A 41 -3.24 -5.65 -1.91
C ILE A 41 -4.35 -6.06 -0.92
N LEU A 42 -5.03 -5.09 -0.30
CA LEU A 42 -6.14 -5.35 0.61
C LEU A 42 -7.32 -6.04 -0.09
N GLU A 43 -7.66 -5.61 -1.30
CA GLU A 43 -8.69 -6.22 -2.14
C GLU A 43 -8.33 -7.67 -2.50
N SER A 44 -7.09 -7.91 -2.91
CA SER A 44 -6.63 -9.26 -3.23
C SER A 44 -6.67 -10.21 -2.03
N ARG A 45 -6.42 -9.71 -0.81
CA ARG A 45 -6.45 -10.53 0.41
C ARG A 45 -7.85 -10.71 1.00
N GLN A 46 -8.67 -9.67 1.01
CA GLN A 46 -9.97 -9.64 1.71
C GLN A 46 -11.16 -9.83 0.77
N GLY A 47 -10.93 -9.78 -0.55
CA GLY A 47 -11.98 -9.89 -1.55
C GLY A 47 -12.82 -8.61 -1.68
N PRO A 48 -14.02 -8.70 -2.27
CA PRO A 48 -14.84 -7.54 -2.65
C PRO A 48 -15.36 -6.71 -1.46
N GLU A 49 -15.24 -7.21 -0.22
CA GLU A 49 -15.65 -6.49 0.99
C GLU A 49 -14.50 -5.75 1.69
N TYR A 50 -13.33 -5.63 1.05
CA TYR A 50 -12.19 -4.95 1.64
C TYR A 50 -12.51 -3.48 1.95
N LYS A 51 -11.92 -2.97 3.04
CA LYS A 51 -12.07 -1.56 3.44
C LYS A 51 -10.86 -0.75 3.01
N PRO A 52 -10.97 0.15 2.01
CA PRO A 52 -9.84 0.90 1.51
C PRO A 52 -9.17 1.73 2.60
N VAL A 53 -7.87 1.94 2.48
CA VAL A 53 -7.12 2.85 3.35
C VAL A 53 -7.63 4.29 3.16
N SER A 54 -7.59 5.09 4.22
CA SER A 54 -8.01 6.49 4.15
C SER A 54 -6.97 7.34 3.44
N GLU A 55 -7.32 8.58 3.12
CA GLU A 55 -6.36 9.55 2.55
C GLU A 55 -5.21 9.90 3.50
N LYS A 56 -5.46 9.83 4.82
CA LYS A 56 -4.47 10.10 5.88
C LYS A 56 -3.76 8.84 6.38
N TRP A 57 -3.87 7.73 5.63
CA TRP A 57 -3.17 6.49 5.93
C TRP A 57 -1.69 6.64 5.63
#